data_AF-A0A2A2JUP9-F1
#
_entry.id   AF-A0A2A2JUP9-F1
#
_cell.length_a   1.000
_cell.length_b   1.000
_cell.length_c   1.000
_cell.angle_alpha   90.00
_cell.angle_beta   90.00
_cell.angle_gamma   90.00
#
_symmetry.space_group_name_H-M   'P 1'
#
loop_
_entity.id
_entity.type
_entity.pdbx_description
1 polymer ?
#
loop_
_entity_poly.entity_id
_entity_poly.type
_entity_poly.pdbx_seq_one_letter_code
_entity_poly.pdbx_strand_id
1 'polypeptide(L)'
;MNNLKERRASLFEEAIFTVKTKFTESLGGRLEKLTMNQTSHDGPQLDKIPEEGVADPCQTSCQEPRIPLKPLICTLSLLEADTPENKLEVIFQIYDSDSNGLLDTSEMDAIIEQMMHVARCQKWDTIELEQVLRQLMNDLDHDKDGSVSLDEWRRGGLTNIPLLVLLGFDTAFSPGPNFRPLLVLVNPKSGGKQGIKILQKFQYLLNPRQVYDLSKSGPEPGLSLFADLPNANILICGGDGTIGWVLDSMDKMPFPHGRPPVAILPLGTGNDLARCLRWGGGYENENLHKILQQIEKSTLIGMDRWHLKIESSGSRRMSEKCEPPPYQIINNYFSIGVDASIAHRFHVMREKFPEKFNSRIKNKLWYVELATSESLQSSCRNLHEQIDILVRVPFLWYQKYHFYLN
;
A
#
# COMPACT_ATOMS: atom_id res chain seq x y z
N MET A 1 -29.33 -1.42 4.03
CA MET A 1 -27.99 -2.05 4.01
C MET A 1 -27.30 -2.03 5.39
N ASN A 2 -28.05 -2.02 6.51
CA ASN A 2 -27.46 -1.98 7.87
C ASN A 2 -27.16 -3.35 8.50
N ASN A 3 -27.56 -4.46 7.89
CA ASN A 3 -27.55 -5.77 8.58
C ASN A 3 -26.28 -6.63 8.41
N LEU A 4 -25.24 -6.13 7.71
CA LEU A 4 -23.98 -6.88 7.48
C LEU A 4 -22.77 -6.34 8.25
N LYS A 5 -22.77 -5.06 8.65
CA LYS A 5 -21.75 -4.47 9.54
C LYS A 5 -21.99 -4.84 11.01
N GLU A 6 -23.24 -4.91 11.47
CA GLU A 6 -23.56 -5.29 12.86
C GLU A 6 -23.31 -6.78 13.17
N ARG A 7 -23.43 -7.69 12.19
CA ARG A 7 -23.22 -9.13 12.41
C ARG A 7 -21.75 -9.56 12.52
N ARG A 8 -20.81 -8.81 11.94
CA ARG A 8 -19.35 -9.11 12.05
C ARG A 8 -18.70 -8.42 13.25
N ALA A 9 -19.18 -7.23 13.63
CA ALA A 9 -18.75 -6.59 14.86
C ALA A 9 -19.26 -7.36 16.10
N SER A 10 -20.52 -7.81 16.10
CA SER A 10 -21.08 -8.52 17.27
C SER A 10 -20.42 -9.86 17.57
N LEU A 11 -20.19 -10.74 16.59
CA LEU A 11 -19.56 -12.05 16.85
C LEU A 11 -18.10 -11.94 17.32
N PHE A 12 -17.38 -10.89 16.89
CA PHE A 12 -15.99 -10.66 17.28
C PHE A 12 -15.89 -9.98 18.65
N GLU A 13 -16.74 -8.98 18.92
CA GLU A 13 -16.91 -8.37 20.24
C GLU A 13 -17.39 -9.38 21.28
N GLU A 14 -18.31 -10.27 20.92
CA GLU A 14 -18.85 -11.33 21.80
C GLU A 14 -17.80 -12.42 22.07
N ALA A 15 -16.94 -12.73 21.08
CA ALA A 15 -15.78 -13.59 21.28
C ALA A 15 -14.72 -12.93 22.18
N ILE A 16 -14.45 -11.63 22.01
CA ILE A 16 -13.54 -10.85 22.87
C ILE A 16 -14.08 -10.78 24.30
N PHE A 17 -15.38 -10.51 24.48
CA PHE A 17 -16.03 -10.46 25.77
C PHE A 17 -16.02 -11.83 26.45
N THR A 18 -16.24 -12.91 25.70
CA THR A 18 -16.18 -14.30 26.21
C THR A 18 -14.77 -14.70 26.61
N VAL A 19 -13.75 -14.26 25.87
CA VAL A 19 -12.34 -14.53 26.22
C VAL A 19 -11.94 -13.69 27.43
N LYS A 20 -12.26 -12.39 27.48
CA LYS A 20 -12.02 -11.54 28.66
C LYS A 20 -12.70 -12.11 29.90
N THR A 21 -13.98 -12.48 29.85
CA THR A 21 -14.71 -13.05 31.00
C THR A 21 -14.12 -14.39 31.45
N LYS A 22 -13.88 -15.34 30.55
CA LYS A 22 -13.26 -16.63 30.92
C LYS A 22 -11.85 -16.49 31.47
N PHE A 23 -11.07 -15.52 30.99
CA PHE A 23 -9.73 -15.25 31.50
C PHE A 23 -9.79 -14.61 32.90
N THR A 24 -10.73 -13.70 33.12
CA THR A 24 -10.96 -13.04 34.42
C THR A 24 -11.50 -14.04 35.47
N GLU A 25 -12.42 -14.93 35.10
CA GLU A 25 -12.92 -16.02 35.95
C GLU A 25 -11.83 -17.06 36.27
N SER A 26 -10.98 -17.39 35.31
CA SER A 26 -9.85 -18.32 35.48
C SER A 26 -8.78 -17.74 36.42
N LEU A 27 -8.52 -16.43 36.35
CA LEU A 27 -7.64 -15.71 37.27
C LEU A 27 -8.26 -15.56 38.66
N GLY A 28 -9.55 -15.18 38.75
CA GLY A 28 -10.26 -15.04 40.02
C GLY A 28 -10.38 -16.37 40.78
N GLY A 29 -10.74 -17.45 40.09
CA GLY A 29 -10.84 -18.78 40.69
C GLY A 29 -9.49 -19.42 41.04
N ARG A 30 -8.38 -18.98 40.40
CA ARG A 30 -7.02 -19.36 40.81
C ARG A 30 -6.53 -18.56 42.00
N LEU A 31 -6.89 -17.29 42.11
CA LEU A 31 -6.54 -16.45 43.26
C LEU A 31 -7.26 -16.94 44.54
N GLU A 32 -8.54 -17.30 44.44
CA GLU A 32 -9.30 -17.87 45.56
C GLU A 32 -8.79 -19.24 46.01
N LYS A 33 -8.38 -20.11 45.07
CA LYS A 33 -7.76 -21.41 45.38
C LYS A 33 -6.36 -21.30 45.98
N LEU A 34 -5.62 -20.24 45.66
CA LEU A 34 -4.31 -19.97 46.28
C LEU A 34 -4.44 -19.40 47.69
N THR A 35 -5.53 -18.67 47.99
CA THR A 35 -5.82 -18.20 49.36
C THR A 35 -6.38 -19.30 50.29
N MET A 36 -6.93 -20.39 49.75
CA MET A 36 -7.56 -21.46 50.57
C MET A 36 -6.66 -22.67 50.88
N ASN A 37 -5.48 -22.80 50.26
CA ASN A 37 -4.60 -23.97 50.41
C ASN A 37 -3.34 -23.75 51.26
N GLN A 38 -3.24 -22.65 52.02
CA GLN A 38 -2.21 -22.51 53.06
C GLN A 38 -2.71 -22.96 54.43
N THR A 39 -3.08 -24.23 54.57
CA THR A 39 -3.02 -24.96 55.85
C THR A 39 -2.88 -26.45 55.59
N SER A 40 -2.04 -27.12 56.40
CA SER A 40 -1.83 -28.57 56.57
C SER A 40 -0.91 -29.33 55.59
N HIS A 41 0.37 -29.42 56.01
CA HIS A 41 1.20 -30.60 56.24
C HIS A 41 0.90 -31.99 55.63
N ASP A 42 2.03 -32.65 55.28
CA ASP A 42 2.34 -34.09 55.16
C ASP A 42 2.37 -34.76 53.75
N GLY A 43 3.55 -35.31 53.41
CA GLY A 43 3.71 -36.38 52.39
C GLY A 43 3.38 -37.77 52.96
N PRO A 44 3.70 -38.94 52.33
CA PRO A 44 4.68 -39.18 51.25
C PRO A 44 4.33 -40.29 50.20
N GLN A 45 5.33 -40.63 49.37
CA GLN A 45 5.71 -41.96 48.82
C GLN A 45 5.21 -42.54 47.48
N LEU A 46 6.22 -43.07 46.75
CA LEU A 46 6.23 -43.86 45.51
C LEU A 46 5.77 -45.31 45.72
N ASP A 47 5.21 -45.91 44.66
CA ASP A 47 5.34 -47.34 44.39
C ASP A 47 5.43 -47.65 42.88
N LYS A 48 6.01 -48.81 42.58
CA LYS A 48 6.71 -49.20 41.33
C LYS A 48 6.09 -50.48 40.70
N ILE A 49 6.15 -50.56 39.34
CA ILE A 49 6.37 -51.76 38.44
C ILE A 49 5.13 -52.65 38.11
N PRO A 50 5.00 -53.38 36.94
CA PRO A 50 5.96 -53.67 35.83
C PRO A 50 5.51 -53.44 34.35
N GLU A 51 6.50 -53.56 33.46
CA GLU A 51 6.43 -53.68 31.99
C GLU A 51 5.88 -55.04 31.50
N GLU A 52 5.17 -55.06 30.36
CA GLU A 52 5.47 -55.94 29.20
C GLU A 52 4.66 -55.48 27.97
N GLY A 53 5.31 -55.49 26.80
CA GLY A 53 4.93 -54.64 25.66
C GLY A 53 4.17 -55.27 24.50
N VAL A 54 3.79 -54.43 23.53
CA VAL A 54 3.68 -54.73 22.10
C VAL A 54 3.96 -53.43 21.33
N ALA A 55 4.79 -53.50 20.29
CA ALA A 55 5.19 -52.39 19.44
C ALA A 55 4.04 -51.86 18.57
N ASP A 56 3.90 -50.53 18.51
CA ASP A 56 3.13 -49.82 17.48
C ASP A 56 3.97 -48.63 16.96
N PRO A 57 4.34 -48.58 15.66
CA PRO A 57 5.21 -47.54 15.12
C PRO A 57 4.37 -46.39 14.54
N CYS A 58 3.69 -45.61 15.37
CA CYS A 58 3.21 -44.28 14.97
C CYS A 58 2.68 -43.47 16.18
N GLN A 59 3.56 -42.76 16.88
CA GLN A 59 3.16 -41.63 17.73
C GLN A 59 4.10 -40.46 17.49
N THR A 60 3.97 -39.82 16.33
CA THR A 60 4.19 -38.36 16.29
C THR A 60 3.13 -37.76 17.19
N SER A 61 3.52 -37.37 18.40
CA SER A 61 2.65 -36.62 19.30
C SER A 61 2.10 -35.40 18.56
N CYS A 62 0.81 -35.41 18.27
CA CYS A 62 0.07 -34.22 17.92
C CYS A 62 0.12 -33.29 19.14
N GLN A 63 1.18 -32.50 19.27
CA GLN A 63 1.17 -31.38 20.20
C GLN A 63 0.14 -30.40 19.66
N GLU A 64 -0.98 -30.28 20.37
CA GLU A 64 -1.91 -29.17 20.15
C GLU A 64 -1.10 -27.86 20.10
N PRO A 65 -1.41 -26.93 19.19
CA PRO A 65 -0.67 -25.69 19.07
C PRO A 65 -0.83 -24.88 20.37
N ARG A 66 0.17 -24.96 21.24
CA ARG A 66 0.26 -24.15 22.45
C ARG A 66 0.69 -22.75 22.05
N ILE A 67 -0.19 -21.78 22.25
CA ILE A 67 0.12 -20.36 22.02
C ILE A 67 0.84 -19.84 23.28
N PRO A 68 2.08 -19.36 23.17
CA PRO A 68 2.78 -18.80 24.32
C PRO A 68 2.09 -17.49 24.76
N LEU A 69 1.90 -17.32 26.08
CA LEU A 69 1.08 -16.24 26.65
C LEU A 69 1.69 -14.86 26.41
N LYS A 70 3.02 -14.72 26.52
CA LYS A 70 3.73 -13.44 26.30
C LYS A 70 3.54 -12.90 24.87
N PRO A 71 3.79 -13.68 23.80
CA PRO A 71 3.42 -13.33 22.43
C PRO A 71 1.94 -12.98 22.24
N LEU A 72 1.03 -13.72 22.89
CA LEU A 72 -0.41 -13.46 22.82
C LEU A 72 -0.78 -12.11 23.47
N ILE A 73 -0.28 -11.84 24.68
CA ILE A 73 -0.52 -10.57 25.39
C ILE A 73 0.09 -9.41 24.62
N CYS A 74 1.31 -9.57 24.10
CA CYS A 74 1.90 -8.58 23.20
C CYS A 74 0.99 -8.33 22.01
N THR A 75 0.55 -9.39 21.31
CA THR A 75 -0.36 -9.31 20.15
C THR A 75 -1.68 -8.63 20.51
N LEU A 76 -2.26 -8.88 21.69
CA LEU A 76 -3.49 -8.23 22.15
C LEU A 76 -3.26 -6.75 22.50
N SER A 77 -2.10 -6.40 23.09
CA SER A 77 -1.66 -5.00 23.27
C SER A 77 -1.44 -4.28 21.92
N LEU A 78 -1.12 -5.01 20.84
CA LEU A 78 -1.08 -4.44 19.48
C LEU A 78 -2.46 -4.01 18.98
N LEU A 79 -3.54 -4.65 19.44
CA LEU A 79 -4.91 -4.40 18.96
C LEU A 79 -5.58 -3.21 19.66
N GLU A 80 -5.07 -2.78 20.81
CA GLU A 80 -5.57 -1.62 21.54
C GLU A 80 -4.82 -0.34 21.08
N ALA A 81 -5.55 0.75 20.81
CA ALA A 81 -4.95 2.02 20.43
C ALA A 81 -4.40 2.75 21.67
N ASP A 82 -3.10 3.01 21.72
CA ASP A 82 -2.43 3.68 22.84
C ASP A 82 -1.14 4.39 22.37
N THR A 83 -0.54 5.22 23.23
CA THR A 83 0.68 5.98 22.96
C THR A 83 1.93 5.09 22.87
N PRO A 84 2.96 5.50 22.09
CA PRO A 84 4.27 4.85 22.07
C PRO A 84 4.90 4.60 23.43
N GLU A 85 4.77 5.57 24.31
CA GLU A 85 5.30 5.52 25.66
C GLU A 85 4.63 4.42 26.49
N ASN A 86 3.30 4.39 26.52
CA ASN A 86 2.54 3.41 27.31
C ASN A 86 2.78 1.97 26.81
N LYS A 87 2.85 1.79 25.49
CA LYS A 87 3.09 0.46 24.91
C LYS A 87 4.51 -0.04 25.15
N LEU A 88 5.51 0.84 25.05
CA LEU A 88 6.89 0.50 25.42
C LEU A 88 6.96 0.09 26.90
N GLU A 89 6.24 0.77 27.78
CA GLU A 89 6.14 0.43 29.20
C GLU A 89 5.44 -0.92 29.44
N VAL A 90 4.32 -1.18 28.75
CA VAL A 90 3.64 -2.48 28.82
C VAL A 90 4.53 -3.62 28.32
N ILE A 91 5.24 -3.42 27.20
CA ILE A 91 6.17 -4.43 26.66
C ILE A 91 7.33 -4.67 27.63
N PHE A 92 7.89 -3.61 28.20
CA PHE A 92 8.92 -3.70 29.23
C PHE A 92 8.43 -4.59 30.39
N GLN A 93 7.25 -4.29 30.94
CA GLN A 93 6.66 -5.04 32.06
C GLN A 93 6.30 -6.50 31.70
N ILE A 94 5.97 -6.80 30.45
CA ILE A 94 5.68 -8.18 30.01
C ILE A 94 6.94 -9.04 29.98
N TYR A 95 8.07 -8.43 29.61
CA TYR A 95 9.33 -9.12 29.41
C TYR A 95 10.24 -9.11 30.64
N ASP A 96 10.13 -8.10 31.50
CA ASP A 96 10.65 -8.04 32.87
C ASP A 96 9.96 -9.10 33.74
N SER A 97 10.53 -10.31 33.69
CA SER A 97 9.97 -11.54 34.23
C SER A 97 10.15 -11.63 35.74
N ASP A 98 11.19 -10.99 36.27
CA ASP A 98 11.48 -10.94 37.70
C ASP A 98 11.02 -9.63 38.35
N SER A 99 10.49 -8.68 37.58
CA SER A 99 9.96 -7.39 38.03
C SER A 99 11.01 -6.54 38.73
N ASN A 100 12.27 -6.66 38.31
CA ASN A 100 13.39 -5.94 38.90
C ASN A 100 13.53 -4.51 38.32
N GLY A 101 12.77 -4.16 37.29
CA GLY A 101 12.80 -2.86 36.63
C GLY A 101 13.94 -2.67 35.62
N LEU A 102 14.60 -3.75 35.23
CA LEU A 102 15.69 -3.84 34.25
C LEU A 102 15.41 -5.00 33.30
N LEU A 103 15.81 -4.87 32.04
CA LEU A 103 15.77 -5.98 31.08
C LEU A 103 17.17 -6.58 30.94
N ASP A 104 17.33 -7.81 31.42
CA ASP A 104 18.59 -8.53 31.31
C ASP A 104 18.80 -9.14 29.91
N THR A 105 19.96 -9.75 29.68
CA THR A 105 20.28 -10.36 28.38
C THR A 105 19.28 -11.44 27.94
N SER A 106 18.73 -12.22 28.88
CA SER A 106 17.78 -13.30 28.60
C SER A 106 16.41 -12.75 28.20
N GLU A 107 15.99 -11.67 28.87
CA GLU A 107 14.72 -10.99 28.59
C GLU A 107 14.78 -10.24 27.27
N MET A 108 15.91 -9.61 26.99
CA MET A 108 16.17 -8.96 25.70
C MET A 108 16.22 -9.98 24.56
N ASP A 109 16.82 -11.15 24.75
CA ASP A 109 16.78 -12.24 23.77
C ASP A 109 15.34 -12.69 23.48
N ALA A 110 14.48 -12.76 24.50
CA ALA A 110 13.07 -13.11 24.32
C ALA A 110 12.28 -12.04 23.55
N ILE A 111 12.62 -10.76 23.71
CA ILE A 111 12.07 -9.66 22.91
C ILE A 111 12.52 -9.77 21.45
N ILE A 112 13.81 -10.01 21.20
CA ILE A 112 14.36 -10.18 19.85
C ILE A 112 13.69 -11.37 19.15
N GLU A 113 13.51 -12.50 19.84
CA GLU A 113 12.85 -13.66 19.27
C GLU A 113 11.42 -13.34 18.83
N GLN A 114 10.69 -12.57 19.63
CA GLN A 114 9.34 -12.12 19.29
C GLN A 114 9.34 -11.19 18.06
N MET A 115 10.28 -10.24 17.98
CA MET A 115 10.42 -9.38 16.80
C MET A 115 10.74 -10.17 15.54
N MET A 116 11.61 -11.16 15.65
CA MET A 116 11.94 -12.08 14.56
C MET A 116 10.72 -12.91 14.14
N HIS A 117 9.86 -13.31 15.08
CA HIS A 117 8.60 -13.99 14.78
C HIS A 117 7.64 -13.08 13.99
N VAL A 118 7.45 -11.84 14.45
CA VAL A 118 6.62 -10.83 13.75
C VAL A 118 7.15 -10.55 12.35
N ALA A 119 8.46 -10.37 12.19
CA ALA A 119 9.11 -10.14 10.89
C ALA A 119 8.87 -11.30 9.90
N ARG A 120 8.94 -12.56 10.36
CA ARG A 120 8.62 -13.75 9.54
C ARG A 120 7.15 -13.77 9.13
N CYS A 121 6.22 -13.47 10.05
CA CYS A 121 4.79 -13.38 9.74
C CYS A 121 4.48 -12.29 8.71
N GLN A 122 5.23 -11.20 8.71
CA GLN A 122 5.12 -10.11 7.74
C GLN A 122 5.91 -10.34 6.44
N LYS A 123 6.61 -11.48 6.31
CA LYS A 123 7.45 -11.84 5.15
C LYS A 123 8.62 -10.87 4.89
N TRP A 124 9.24 -10.35 5.95
CA TRP A 124 10.47 -9.57 5.83
C TRP A 124 11.66 -10.49 5.53
N ASP A 125 12.72 -9.94 4.92
CA ASP A 125 14.00 -10.63 4.78
C ASP A 125 14.74 -10.61 6.13
N THR A 126 14.97 -11.79 6.71
CA THR A 126 15.52 -11.93 8.06
C THR A 126 16.99 -12.32 8.09
N ILE A 127 17.69 -12.37 6.95
CA ILE A 127 19.08 -12.86 6.88
C ILE A 127 20.02 -12.08 7.81
N GLU A 128 19.87 -10.75 7.85
CA GLU A 128 20.72 -9.87 8.68
C GLU A 128 19.95 -9.22 9.85
N LEU A 129 18.63 -9.42 9.91
CA LEU A 129 17.76 -8.70 10.87
C LEU A 129 18.10 -9.02 12.32
N GLU A 130 18.45 -10.27 12.63
CA GLU A 130 18.81 -10.65 13.99
C GLU A 130 20.06 -9.91 14.47
N GLN A 131 21.07 -9.77 13.61
CA GLN A 131 22.30 -9.02 13.94
C GLN A 131 21.99 -7.54 14.17
N VAL A 132 21.09 -6.97 13.36
CA VAL A 132 20.64 -5.57 13.52
C VAL A 132 19.89 -5.39 14.84
N LEU A 133 19.01 -6.32 15.21
CA LEU A 133 18.26 -6.26 16.47
C LEU A 133 19.18 -6.40 17.69
N ARG A 134 20.19 -7.28 17.62
CA ARG A 134 21.20 -7.40 18.68
C ARG A 134 22.02 -6.12 18.83
N GLN A 135 22.44 -5.52 17.72
CA GLN A 135 23.14 -4.24 17.75
C GLN A 135 22.25 -3.14 18.35
N LEU A 136 20.97 -3.12 17.96
CA LEU A 136 19.99 -2.19 18.49
C LEU A 136 19.85 -2.32 20.01
N MET A 137 19.74 -3.55 20.54
CA MET A 137 19.64 -3.76 21.98
C MET A 137 20.88 -3.27 22.71
N ASN A 138 22.08 -3.46 22.13
CA ASN A 138 23.32 -2.91 22.68
C ASN A 138 23.37 -1.37 22.65
N ASP A 139 22.72 -0.74 21.67
CA ASP A 139 22.66 0.72 21.55
C ASP A 139 21.63 1.35 22.51
N LEU A 140 20.67 0.55 23.01
CA LEU A 140 19.69 0.97 24.02
C LEU A 140 20.31 1.05 25.42
N ASP A 141 21.26 0.16 25.74
CA ASP A 141 22.06 0.17 26.96
C ASP A 141 23.06 1.34 26.92
N HIS A 142 22.66 2.49 27.48
CA HIS A 142 23.39 3.74 27.32
C HIS A 142 24.51 3.88 28.36
N ASP A 143 24.31 3.35 29.57
CA ASP A 143 25.33 3.36 30.62
C ASP A 143 26.27 2.14 30.58
N LYS A 144 25.97 1.15 29.73
CA LYS A 144 26.77 -0.06 29.49
C LYS A 144 26.89 -0.96 30.70
N ASP A 145 25.85 -1.02 31.51
CA ASP A 145 25.80 -1.89 32.69
C ASP A 145 25.41 -3.34 32.35
N GLY A 146 25.05 -3.61 31.09
CA GLY A 146 24.68 -4.93 30.59
C GLY A 146 23.19 -5.26 30.71
N SER A 147 22.38 -4.31 31.19
CA SER A 147 20.93 -4.36 31.27
C SER A 147 20.32 -3.11 30.63
N VAL A 148 19.01 -3.11 30.38
CA VAL A 148 18.31 -1.92 29.88
C VAL A 148 17.23 -1.50 30.87
N SER A 149 17.36 -0.31 31.44
CA SER A 149 16.35 0.26 32.32
C SER A 149 15.10 0.73 31.55
N LEU A 150 13.98 0.90 32.24
CA LEU A 150 12.74 1.42 31.63
C LEU A 150 12.96 2.78 30.95
N ASP A 151 13.78 3.66 31.54
CA ASP A 151 14.06 4.98 30.98
C ASP A 151 14.90 4.90 29.70
N GLU A 152 15.88 4.00 29.66
CA GLU A 152 16.68 3.74 28.45
C GLU A 152 15.86 3.09 27.35
N TRP A 153 15.03 2.09 27.71
CA TRP A 153 14.09 1.44 26.81
C TRP A 153 13.12 2.46 26.18
N ARG A 154 12.53 3.35 26.98
CA ARG A 154 11.65 4.42 26.48
C ARG A 154 12.41 5.39 25.58
N ARG A 155 13.56 5.90 26.05
CA ARG A 155 14.34 6.92 25.33
C ARG A 155 14.83 6.41 23.97
N GLY A 156 15.42 5.23 23.95
CA GLY A 156 15.92 4.63 22.72
C GLY A 156 14.80 4.09 21.84
N GLY A 157 13.78 3.45 22.44
CA GLY A 157 12.66 2.87 21.71
C GLY A 157 11.80 3.87 20.96
N LEU A 158 11.53 5.05 21.53
CA LEU A 158 10.78 6.12 20.85
C LEU A 158 11.49 6.65 19.59
N THR A 159 12.81 6.59 19.56
CA THR A 159 13.62 7.07 18.42
C THR A 159 13.92 5.97 17.41
N ASN A 160 13.59 4.72 17.72
CA ASN A 160 13.92 3.57 16.89
C ASN A 160 12.69 3.04 16.15
N ILE A 161 12.46 3.59 14.95
CA ILE A 161 11.31 3.25 14.10
C ILE A 161 11.22 1.74 13.81
N PRO A 162 12.31 1.01 13.47
CA PRO A 162 12.28 -0.44 13.35
C PRO A 162 11.79 -1.17 14.61
N LEU A 163 12.24 -0.75 15.79
CA LEU A 163 11.79 -1.32 17.07
C LEU A 163 10.27 -1.15 17.23
N LEU A 164 9.75 0.06 16.98
CA LEU A 164 8.32 0.32 17.08
C LEU A 164 7.53 -0.54 16.07
N VAL A 165 7.96 -0.61 14.81
CA VAL A 165 7.26 -1.43 13.80
C VAL A 165 7.27 -2.93 14.17
N LEU A 166 8.37 -3.44 14.70
CA LEU A 166 8.51 -4.86 15.09
C LEU A 166 7.81 -5.19 16.43
N LEU A 167 7.64 -4.21 17.30
CA LEU A 167 6.77 -4.25 18.46
C LEU A 167 5.29 -4.01 18.12
N GLY A 168 4.93 -4.03 16.83
CA GLY A 168 3.55 -3.99 16.38
C GLY A 168 2.87 -2.63 16.61
N PHE A 169 3.64 -1.56 16.65
CA PHE A 169 3.08 -0.24 16.38
C PHE A 169 2.56 -0.23 14.95
N ASP A 170 1.23 -0.22 14.79
CA ASP A 170 0.70 0.76 13.87
C ASP A 170 1.27 2.08 14.38
N THR A 171 2.09 2.75 13.57
CA THR A 171 2.12 4.20 13.65
C THR A 171 0.70 4.62 13.36
N ALA A 172 -0.15 4.59 14.39
CA ALA A 172 -1.38 5.33 14.47
C ALA A 172 -0.89 6.78 14.54
N PHE A 173 -0.42 7.21 13.37
CA PHE A 173 -0.40 8.54 12.90
C PHE A 173 -1.83 8.99 13.17
N SER A 174 -2.06 9.59 14.34
CA SER A 174 -3.24 10.43 14.52
C SER A 174 -3.08 11.45 13.42
N PRO A 175 -3.86 11.36 12.34
CA PRO A 175 -3.72 12.31 11.28
C PRO A 175 -4.00 13.65 11.91
N GLY A 176 -2.94 14.45 12.13
CA GLY A 176 -3.13 15.85 12.44
C GLY A 176 -4.11 16.41 11.41
N PRO A 177 -4.83 17.49 11.70
CA PRO A 177 -5.89 18.00 10.81
C PRO A 177 -5.44 18.23 9.35
N ASN A 178 -4.13 18.29 9.11
CA ASN A 178 -3.48 18.43 7.81
C ASN A 178 -2.83 17.15 7.24
N PHE A 179 -3.13 15.96 7.78
CA PHE A 179 -2.61 14.72 7.20
C PHE A 179 -3.17 14.51 5.80
N ARG A 180 -2.28 14.16 4.88
CA ARG A 180 -2.62 13.91 3.48
C ARG A 180 -2.05 12.55 3.07
N PRO A 181 -2.78 11.44 3.31
CA PRO A 181 -2.33 10.12 2.89
C PRO A 181 -2.01 10.12 1.40
N LEU A 182 -0.85 9.60 1.00
CA LEU A 182 -0.47 9.51 -0.42
C LEU A 182 -0.58 8.06 -0.90
N LEU A 183 -1.35 7.85 -1.96
CA LEU A 183 -1.36 6.62 -2.76
C LEU A 183 -0.47 6.80 -3.98
N VAL A 184 0.53 5.94 -4.16
CA VAL A 184 1.43 5.94 -5.31
C VAL A 184 1.10 4.76 -6.22
N LEU A 185 0.65 5.06 -7.43
CA LEU A 185 0.30 4.09 -8.47
C LEU A 185 1.39 4.09 -9.55
N VAL A 186 2.17 3.02 -9.66
CA VAL A 186 3.31 2.95 -10.59
C VAL A 186 3.04 1.94 -11.69
N ASN A 187 3.23 2.34 -12.95
CA ASN A 187 3.28 1.42 -14.08
C ASN A 187 4.75 1.06 -14.42
N PRO A 188 5.23 -0.14 -14.07
CA PRO A 188 6.63 -0.50 -14.25
C PRO A 188 7.09 -0.57 -15.71
N LYS A 189 6.15 -0.76 -16.65
CA LYS A 189 6.42 -0.79 -18.10
C LYS A 189 6.70 0.60 -18.68
N SER A 190 6.41 1.68 -17.94
CA SER A 190 6.64 3.05 -18.40
C SER A 190 8.12 3.45 -18.38
N GLY A 191 8.48 4.40 -19.24
CA GLY A 191 9.79 5.05 -19.26
C GLY A 191 10.96 4.18 -19.69
N GLY A 192 10.74 3.17 -20.52
CA GLY A 192 11.82 2.24 -20.92
C GLY A 192 12.31 1.41 -19.73
N LYS A 193 11.38 0.91 -18.91
CA LYS A 193 11.63 0.17 -17.66
C LYS A 193 12.14 1.02 -16.47
N GLN A 194 12.13 2.35 -16.58
CA GLN A 194 12.36 3.22 -15.42
C GLN A 194 11.29 3.04 -14.32
N GLY A 195 10.06 2.68 -14.71
CA GLY A 195 8.98 2.43 -13.75
C GLY A 195 9.32 1.37 -12.69
N ILE A 196 10.08 0.32 -13.03
CA ILE A 196 10.54 -0.70 -12.06
C ILE A 196 11.41 -0.05 -10.97
N LYS A 197 12.38 0.77 -11.37
CA LYS A 197 13.28 1.47 -10.43
C LYS A 197 12.51 2.44 -9.55
N ILE A 198 11.52 3.12 -10.11
CA ILE A 198 10.67 4.07 -9.38
C ILE A 198 9.79 3.35 -8.37
N LEU A 199 9.19 2.23 -8.76
CA LEU A 199 8.41 1.38 -7.86
C LEU A 199 9.25 0.95 -6.65
N GLN A 200 10.44 0.39 -6.89
CA GLN A 200 11.35 -0.04 -5.82
C GLN A 200 11.76 1.10 -4.89
N LYS A 201 12.10 2.27 -5.46
CA LYS A 201 12.46 3.44 -4.66
C LYS A 201 11.28 3.92 -3.80
N PHE A 202 10.07 4.01 -4.34
CA PHE A 202 8.92 4.40 -3.53
C PHE A 202 8.58 3.37 -2.45
N GLN A 203 8.71 2.07 -2.72
CA GLN A 203 8.51 1.01 -1.73
C GLN A 203 9.53 1.07 -0.57
N TYR A 204 10.73 1.62 -0.83
CA TYR A 204 11.71 1.89 0.21
C TYR A 204 11.41 3.17 0.98
N LEU A 205 10.89 4.20 0.32
CA LEU A 205 10.64 5.52 0.90
C LEU A 205 9.32 5.63 1.66
N LEU A 206 8.31 4.85 1.28
CA LEU A 206 6.95 4.92 1.78
C LEU A 206 6.50 3.57 2.32
N ASN A 207 5.43 3.56 3.11
CA ASN A 207 4.85 2.31 3.58
C ASN A 207 4.43 1.45 2.35
N PRO A 208 4.75 0.15 2.30
CA PRO A 208 4.38 -0.72 1.18
C PRO A 208 2.89 -0.73 0.82
N ARG A 209 1.99 -0.46 1.80
CA ARG A 209 0.54 -0.32 1.56
C ARG A 209 0.15 0.94 0.77
N GLN A 210 1.07 1.87 0.59
CA GLN A 210 0.86 3.10 -0.19
C GLN A 210 1.30 2.96 -1.64
N VAL A 211 2.05 1.91 -2.00
CA VAL A 211 2.72 1.83 -3.30
C VAL A 211 2.25 0.60 -4.08
N TYR A 212 1.55 0.84 -5.19
CA TYR A 212 0.95 -0.23 -5.99
C TYR A 212 1.59 -0.36 -7.37
N ASP A 213 1.83 -1.62 -7.74
CA ASP A 213 2.25 -2.02 -9.08
C ASP A 213 1.01 -2.24 -9.96
N LEU A 214 0.78 -1.28 -10.86
CA LEU A 214 -0.35 -1.32 -11.79
C LEU A 214 -0.30 -2.53 -12.74
N SER A 215 0.88 -3.10 -13.02
CA SER A 215 1.00 -4.23 -13.93
C SER A 215 0.55 -5.56 -13.33
N LYS A 216 0.44 -5.65 -12.00
CA LYS A 216 0.04 -6.87 -11.29
C LYS A 216 -1.44 -6.87 -10.92
N SER A 217 -1.89 -5.82 -10.26
CA SER A 217 -3.21 -5.79 -9.61
C SER A 217 -4.15 -4.71 -10.13
N GLY A 218 -3.71 -3.91 -11.11
CA GLY A 218 -4.44 -2.72 -11.53
C GLY A 218 -4.51 -1.64 -10.44
N PRO A 219 -5.18 -0.51 -10.73
CA PRO A 219 -5.35 0.58 -9.78
C PRO A 219 -6.43 0.32 -8.72
N GLU A 220 -7.37 -0.59 -8.96
CA GLU A 220 -8.57 -0.78 -8.14
C GLU A 220 -8.29 -1.09 -6.66
N PRO A 221 -7.35 -1.98 -6.30
CA PRO A 221 -7.11 -2.30 -4.89
C PRO A 221 -6.59 -1.11 -4.08
N GLY A 222 -5.67 -0.32 -4.66
CA GLY A 222 -5.14 0.88 -4.00
C GLY A 222 -6.17 1.99 -3.90
N LEU A 223 -6.93 2.22 -4.98
CA LEU A 223 -8.01 3.20 -4.98
C LEU A 223 -9.11 2.83 -3.97
N SER A 224 -9.47 1.55 -3.86
CA SER A 224 -10.45 1.08 -2.87
C SER A 224 -9.95 1.27 -1.43
N LEU A 225 -8.65 1.08 -1.16
CA LEU A 225 -8.08 1.28 0.16
C LEU A 225 -8.10 2.77 0.57
N PHE A 226 -7.90 3.66 -0.39
CA PHE A 226 -7.83 5.11 -0.14
C PHE A 226 -9.17 5.84 -0.32
N ALA A 227 -10.22 5.17 -0.82
CA ALA A 227 -11.51 5.78 -1.13
C ALA A 227 -12.21 6.39 0.10
N ASP A 228 -12.10 5.71 1.25
CA ASP A 228 -12.73 6.10 2.52
C ASP A 228 -11.82 7.00 3.38
N LEU A 229 -10.61 7.35 2.91
CA LEU A 229 -9.70 8.22 3.65
C LEU A 229 -9.98 9.69 3.35
N PRO A 230 -10.19 10.55 4.37
CA PRO A 230 -10.29 11.98 4.16
C PRO A 230 -8.93 12.55 3.73
N ASN A 231 -8.95 13.60 2.90
CA ASN A 231 -7.75 14.33 2.45
C ASN A 231 -6.68 13.46 1.76
N ALA A 232 -7.05 12.31 1.20
CA ALA A 232 -6.14 11.46 0.44
C ALA A 232 -5.67 12.12 -0.86
N ASN A 233 -4.45 11.80 -1.27
CA ASN A 233 -3.80 12.24 -2.50
C ASN A 233 -3.37 11.03 -3.32
N ILE A 234 -3.32 11.20 -4.65
CA ILE A 234 -2.87 10.15 -5.56
C ILE A 234 -1.70 10.67 -6.40
N LEU A 235 -0.62 9.90 -6.47
CA LEU A 235 0.49 10.10 -7.39
C LEU A 235 0.47 8.97 -8.44
N ILE A 236 0.36 9.34 -9.72
CA ILE A 236 0.41 8.38 -10.83
C ILE A 236 1.77 8.47 -11.52
N CYS A 237 2.51 7.38 -11.54
CA CYS A 237 3.81 7.27 -12.19
C CYS A 237 3.66 6.49 -13.51
N GLY A 238 3.58 7.22 -14.63
CA GLY A 238 3.28 6.63 -15.94
C GLY A 238 3.29 7.64 -17.09
N GLY A 239 2.83 7.22 -18.27
CA GLY A 239 2.51 8.13 -19.38
C GLY A 239 1.01 8.45 -19.45
N ASP A 240 0.58 9.20 -20.48
CA ASP A 240 -0.81 9.65 -20.65
C ASP A 240 -1.84 8.50 -20.61
N GLY A 241 -1.54 7.36 -21.25
CA GLY A 241 -2.43 6.18 -21.20
C GLY A 241 -2.56 5.56 -19.80
N THR A 242 -1.52 5.63 -18.97
CA THR A 242 -1.59 5.16 -17.58
C THR A 242 -2.45 6.09 -16.74
N ILE A 243 -2.30 7.40 -16.95
CA ILE A 243 -3.12 8.40 -16.25
C ILE A 243 -4.59 8.21 -16.63
N GLY A 244 -4.90 8.08 -17.92
CA GLY A 244 -6.27 7.82 -18.37
C GLY A 244 -6.88 6.55 -17.78
N TRP A 245 -6.14 5.45 -17.77
CA TRP A 245 -6.60 4.21 -17.16
C TRP A 245 -6.96 4.35 -15.68
N VAL A 246 -6.10 5.02 -14.90
CA VAL A 246 -6.37 5.26 -13.47
C VAL A 246 -7.60 6.14 -13.29
N LEU A 247 -7.76 7.22 -14.07
CA LEU A 247 -8.92 8.10 -13.98
C LEU A 247 -10.23 7.37 -14.34
N ASP A 248 -10.19 6.46 -15.30
CA ASP A 248 -11.34 5.61 -15.66
C ASP A 248 -11.69 4.64 -14.53
N SER A 249 -10.71 4.10 -13.82
CA SER A 249 -10.95 3.30 -12.61
C SER A 249 -11.51 4.15 -11.47
N MET A 250 -11.03 5.39 -11.30
CA MET A 250 -11.60 6.35 -10.33
C MET A 250 -13.06 6.74 -10.66
N ASP A 251 -13.50 6.65 -11.92
CA ASP A 251 -14.91 6.89 -12.26
C ASP A 251 -15.86 5.78 -11.82
N LYS A 252 -15.34 4.57 -11.62
CA LYS A 252 -16.09 3.39 -11.21
C LYS A 252 -16.21 3.24 -9.69
N MET A 253 -15.52 4.09 -8.92
CA MET A 253 -15.45 4.00 -7.46
C MET A 253 -16.18 5.15 -6.75
N PRO A 254 -16.85 4.85 -5.62
CA PRO A 254 -17.38 5.90 -4.75
C PRO A 254 -16.24 6.53 -3.93
N PHE A 255 -16.29 7.85 -3.75
CA PHE A 255 -15.39 8.59 -2.85
C PHE A 255 -16.25 9.39 -1.86
N PRO A 256 -16.61 8.81 -0.69
CA PRO A 256 -17.53 9.44 0.26
C PRO A 256 -17.08 10.82 0.75
N HIS A 257 -15.77 11.03 0.86
CA HIS A 257 -15.15 12.28 1.30
C HIS A 257 -14.75 13.23 0.16
N GLY A 258 -15.20 12.95 -1.06
CA GLY A 258 -14.78 13.65 -2.26
C GLY A 258 -13.60 12.99 -2.94
N ARG A 259 -13.47 13.22 -4.25
CA ARG A 259 -12.45 12.56 -5.06
C ARG A 259 -11.05 13.11 -4.75
N PRO A 260 -10.07 12.23 -4.44
CA PRO A 260 -8.67 12.63 -4.21
C PRO A 260 -8.06 13.40 -5.39
N PRO A 261 -7.29 14.46 -5.14
CA PRO A 261 -6.51 15.12 -6.18
C PRO A 261 -5.36 14.24 -6.69
N VAL A 262 -5.00 14.46 -7.95
CA VAL A 262 -4.01 13.65 -8.67
C VAL A 262 -2.76 14.47 -9.02
N ALA A 263 -1.59 13.94 -8.67
CA ALA A 263 -0.28 14.38 -9.16
C ALA A 263 0.28 13.37 -10.16
N ILE A 264 1.19 13.82 -11.03
CA ILE A 264 1.76 12.99 -12.10
C ILE A 264 3.28 12.98 -11.99
N LEU A 265 3.86 11.78 -12.01
CA LEU A 265 5.27 11.58 -12.33
C LEU A 265 5.38 11.09 -13.78
N PRO A 266 5.82 11.96 -14.71
CA PRO A 266 5.78 11.66 -16.14
C PRO A 266 6.87 10.67 -16.55
N LEU A 267 6.50 9.40 -16.70
CA LEU A 267 7.41 8.34 -17.14
C LEU A 267 7.27 8.02 -18.64
N GLY A 268 6.29 8.56 -19.35
CA GLY A 268 6.09 8.31 -20.79
C GLY A 268 7.09 9.04 -21.70
N THR A 269 6.87 8.93 -23.02
CA THR A 269 7.60 9.71 -24.04
C THR A 269 6.87 11.02 -24.36
N GLY A 270 5.54 10.94 -24.53
CA GLY A 270 4.63 12.05 -24.76
C GLY A 270 4.52 12.89 -23.50
N ASN A 271 3.71 12.49 -22.51
CA ASN A 271 3.46 13.20 -21.25
C ASN A 271 2.83 14.58 -21.46
N ASP A 272 1.88 14.65 -22.39
CA ASP A 272 1.27 15.93 -22.76
C ASP A 272 0.44 16.48 -21.62
N LEU A 273 -0.33 15.64 -20.93
CA LEU A 273 -1.11 16.06 -19.76
C LEU A 273 -0.20 16.56 -18.63
N ALA A 274 0.93 15.88 -18.40
CA ALA A 274 1.90 16.29 -17.40
C ALA A 274 2.53 17.67 -17.72
N ARG A 275 2.78 17.97 -19.00
CA ARG A 275 3.26 19.30 -19.43
C ARG A 275 2.22 20.39 -19.20
N CYS A 276 0.96 20.13 -19.54
CA CYS A 276 -0.13 21.08 -19.27
C CYS A 276 -0.25 21.40 -17.78
N LEU A 277 -0.01 20.39 -16.92
CA LEU A 277 -0.03 20.49 -15.46
C LEU A 277 1.33 20.85 -14.85
N ARG A 278 2.31 21.26 -15.66
CA ARG A 278 3.65 21.72 -15.23
C ARG A 278 4.50 20.70 -14.45
N TRP A 279 4.15 19.42 -14.48
CA TRP A 279 4.98 18.31 -13.97
C TRP A 279 6.16 17.97 -14.89
N GLY A 280 6.23 18.58 -16.06
CA GLY A 280 7.35 18.46 -16.99
C GLY A 280 7.17 17.39 -18.07
N GLY A 281 8.15 17.32 -18.98
CA GLY A 281 8.11 16.44 -20.15
C GLY A 281 8.57 15.00 -19.91
N GLY A 282 9.10 14.72 -18.73
CA GLY A 282 9.37 13.36 -18.26
C GLY A 282 10.54 13.29 -17.28
N TYR A 283 10.52 12.28 -16.43
CA TYR A 283 11.44 12.09 -15.32
C TYR A 283 12.90 11.85 -15.76
N GLU A 284 13.83 12.49 -15.04
CA GLU A 284 15.27 12.51 -15.31
C GLU A 284 16.11 12.13 -14.09
N ASN A 285 15.72 11.07 -13.38
CA ASN A 285 16.44 10.56 -12.20
C ASN A 285 16.58 11.56 -11.05
N GLU A 286 15.73 12.58 -10.99
CA GLU A 286 15.65 13.50 -9.86
C GLU A 286 15.29 12.78 -8.56
N ASN A 287 15.65 13.38 -7.41
CA ASN A 287 15.36 12.78 -6.12
C ASN A 287 13.85 12.74 -5.87
N LEU A 288 13.29 11.55 -5.58
CA LEU A 288 11.85 11.38 -5.33
C LEU A 288 11.36 12.17 -4.11
N HIS A 289 12.22 12.47 -3.14
CA HIS A 289 11.86 13.38 -2.03
C HIS A 289 11.51 14.78 -2.54
N LYS A 290 12.18 15.27 -3.60
CA LYS A 290 11.83 16.56 -4.22
C LYS A 290 10.45 16.50 -4.87
N ILE A 291 10.09 15.37 -5.48
CA ILE A 291 8.75 15.15 -6.04
C ILE A 291 7.70 15.17 -4.93
N LEU A 292 7.94 14.49 -3.81
CA LEU A 292 7.02 14.49 -2.66
C LEU A 292 6.84 15.92 -2.09
N GLN A 293 7.92 16.70 -1.97
CA GLN A 293 7.87 18.10 -1.55
C GLN A 293 7.15 19.01 -2.57
N GLN A 294 7.29 18.73 -3.87
CA GLN A 294 6.55 19.46 -4.90
C GLN A 294 5.05 19.20 -4.79
N ILE A 295 4.63 17.95 -4.57
CA ILE A 295 3.22 17.61 -4.35
C ILE A 295 2.67 18.36 -3.14
N GLU A 296 3.40 18.43 -2.03
CA GLU A 296 2.98 19.17 -0.84
C GLU A 296 2.75 20.66 -1.11
N LYS A 297 3.58 21.29 -1.94
CA LYS A 297 3.54 22.72 -2.26
C LYS A 297 2.63 23.08 -3.45
N SER A 298 2.21 22.09 -4.21
CA SER A 298 1.45 22.28 -5.44
C SER A 298 0.03 22.79 -5.20
N THR A 299 -0.51 23.45 -6.22
CA THR A 299 -1.84 24.08 -6.14
C THR A 299 -2.91 23.18 -6.74
N LEU A 300 -4.09 23.16 -6.15
CA LEU A 300 -5.21 22.40 -6.69
C LEU A 300 -5.85 23.16 -7.85
N ILE A 301 -5.96 22.48 -8.99
CA ILE A 301 -6.69 22.97 -10.15
C ILE A 301 -7.73 21.94 -10.56
N GLY A 302 -8.87 22.43 -11.03
CA GLY A 302 -9.86 21.55 -11.63
C GLY A 302 -9.48 21.18 -13.06
N MET A 303 -9.87 19.98 -13.49
CA MET A 303 -9.63 19.48 -14.84
C MET A 303 -10.93 18.97 -15.44
N ASP A 304 -11.17 19.35 -16.69
CA ASP A 304 -12.31 18.86 -17.46
C ASP A 304 -11.92 17.60 -18.23
N ARG A 305 -12.86 16.67 -18.33
CA ARG A 305 -12.74 15.45 -19.15
C ARG A 305 -13.85 15.45 -20.18
N TRP A 306 -13.51 15.11 -21.41
CA TRP A 306 -14.40 15.25 -22.56
C TRP A 306 -15.03 13.91 -22.86
N HIS A 307 -16.36 13.89 -23.06
CA HIS A 307 -17.06 12.69 -23.51
C HIS A 307 -17.27 12.74 -25.03
N LEU A 308 -16.74 11.74 -25.73
CA LEU A 308 -16.84 11.58 -27.17
C LEU A 308 -17.97 10.63 -27.53
N LYS A 309 -18.88 11.11 -28.39
CA LYS A 309 -19.93 10.30 -29.00
C LYS A 309 -19.77 10.36 -30.52
N ILE A 310 -19.63 9.18 -31.15
CA ILE A 310 -19.55 9.05 -32.61
C ILE A 310 -20.90 8.53 -33.10
N GLU A 311 -21.55 9.29 -33.99
CA GLU A 311 -22.85 8.95 -34.58
C GLU A 311 -22.71 8.93 -36.10
N SER A 312 -23.28 7.93 -36.77
CA SER A 312 -23.36 7.91 -38.24
C SER A 312 -24.56 8.73 -38.70
N SER A 313 -24.35 9.65 -39.64
CA SER A 313 -25.37 10.57 -40.14
C SER A 313 -26.33 9.94 -41.18
N GLY A 314 -26.30 8.62 -41.41
CA GLY A 314 -27.08 7.97 -42.47
C GLY A 314 -27.90 6.74 -42.03
N SER A 315 -29.16 6.69 -42.46
CA SER A 315 -30.05 5.50 -42.41
C SER A 315 -29.65 4.44 -43.46
N ARG A 316 -28.36 4.09 -43.54
CA ARG A 316 -27.90 3.01 -44.43
C ARG A 316 -28.06 1.67 -43.69
N ARG A 317 -28.88 0.79 -44.26
CA ARG A 317 -29.21 -0.54 -43.72
C ARG A 317 -27.95 -1.25 -43.23
N MET A 318 -28.01 -1.73 -41.99
CA MET A 318 -27.02 -2.57 -41.31
C MET A 318 -26.41 -3.63 -42.24
N SER A 319 -25.09 -3.63 -42.38
CA SER A 319 -24.31 -4.86 -42.58
C SER A 319 -22.87 -4.77 -42.07
N GLU A 320 -22.31 -3.57 -41.88
CA GLU A 320 -21.02 -3.41 -41.19
C GLU A 320 -21.27 -2.78 -39.82
N LYS A 321 -21.27 -3.60 -38.76
CA LYS A 321 -21.18 -3.10 -37.38
C LYS A 321 -19.87 -2.32 -37.29
N CYS A 322 -19.94 -0.99 -37.36
CA CYS A 322 -18.83 -0.16 -36.94
C CYS A 322 -18.62 -0.45 -35.46
N GLU A 323 -17.46 -1.02 -35.10
CA GLU A 323 -17.18 -1.32 -33.71
C GLU A 323 -17.22 -0.01 -32.90
N PRO A 324 -17.88 -0.02 -31.72
CA PRO A 324 -17.89 1.17 -30.88
C PRO A 324 -16.45 1.56 -30.54
N PRO A 325 -16.14 2.87 -30.45
CA PRO A 325 -14.79 3.29 -30.13
C PRO A 325 -14.39 2.71 -28.76
N PRO A 326 -13.13 2.26 -28.62
CA PRO A 326 -12.66 1.61 -27.39
C PRO A 326 -12.68 2.56 -26.18
N TYR A 327 -12.67 3.88 -26.43
CA TYR A 327 -12.71 4.91 -25.41
C TYR A 327 -13.73 5.99 -25.78
N GLN A 328 -14.53 6.40 -24.80
CA GLN A 328 -15.50 7.49 -24.93
C GLN A 328 -15.11 8.70 -24.08
N ILE A 329 -14.02 8.62 -23.31
CA ILE A 329 -13.54 9.72 -22.47
C ILE A 329 -12.15 10.13 -22.94
N ILE A 330 -11.94 11.44 -23.09
CA ILE A 330 -10.70 12.07 -23.52
C ILE A 330 -10.21 13.00 -22.42
N ASN A 331 -8.91 12.94 -22.15
CA ASN A 331 -8.27 13.73 -21.10
C ASN A 331 -7.43 14.90 -21.63
N ASN A 332 -7.09 14.90 -22.92
CA ASN A 332 -6.22 15.93 -23.47
C ASN A 332 -6.71 16.37 -24.84
N TYR A 333 -6.58 15.51 -25.85
CA TYR A 333 -7.06 15.77 -27.19
C TYR A 333 -7.55 14.48 -27.85
N PHE A 334 -8.31 14.67 -28.91
CA PHE A 334 -8.70 13.63 -29.86
C PHE A 334 -8.32 14.11 -31.26
N SER A 335 -7.75 13.21 -32.05
CA SER A 335 -7.31 13.53 -33.41
C SER A 335 -7.91 12.55 -34.42
N ILE A 336 -8.12 13.05 -35.64
CA ILE A 336 -8.52 12.28 -36.82
C ILE A 336 -7.59 12.68 -37.96
N GLY A 337 -7.31 11.76 -38.87
CA GLY A 337 -6.52 12.01 -40.07
C GLY A 337 -5.06 11.63 -39.89
N VAL A 338 -4.15 12.43 -40.44
CA VAL A 338 -2.72 12.10 -40.54
C VAL A 338 -2.10 11.89 -39.16
N ASP A 339 -2.38 12.76 -38.19
CA ASP A 339 -1.90 12.63 -36.81
C ASP A 339 -2.33 11.30 -36.16
N ALA A 340 -3.63 10.98 -36.26
CA ALA A 340 -4.18 9.73 -35.74
C ALA A 340 -3.56 8.50 -36.42
N SER A 341 -3.30 8.57 -37.72
CA SER A 341 -2.64 7.49 -38.48
C SER A 341 -1.20 7.26 -38.01
N ILE A 342 -0.44 8.35 -37.80
CA ILE A 342 0.94 8.28 -37.27
C ILE A 342 0.93 7.70 -35.86
N ALA A 343 0.07 8.20 -34.98
CA ALA A 343 -0.06 7.72 -33.60
C ALA A 343 -0.42 6.23 -33.56
N HIS A 344 -1.35 5.79 -34.42
CA HIS A 344 -1.74 4.39 -34.54
C HIS A 344 -0.58 3.51 -35.03
N ARG A 345 0.11 3.89 -36.12
CA ARG A 345 1.27 3.14 -36.63
C ARG A 345 2.39 3.05 -35.58
N PHE A 346 2.67 4.16 -34.89
CA PHE A 346 3.65 4.21 -33.81
C PHE A 346 3.30 3.23 -32.68
N HIS A 347 2.03 3.20 -32.26
CA HIS A 347 1.55 2.28 -31.23
C HIS A 347 1.69 0.82 -31.68
N VAL A 348 1.22 0.46 -32.87
CA VAL A 348 1.32 -0.90 -33.42
C VAL A 348 2.78 -1.36 -33.51
N MET A 349 3.69 -0.50 -33.96
CA MET A 349 5.12 -0.81 -34.04
C MET A 349 5.73 -1.01 -32.66
N ARG A 350 5.32 -0.20 -31.68
CA ARG A 350 5.77 -0.30 -30.29
C ARG A 350 5.31 -1.57 -29.60
N GLU A 351 4.10 -2.05 -29.89
CA GLU A 351 3.62 -3.33 -29.38
C GLU A 351 4.33 -4.52 -30.02
N LYS A 352 4.61 -4.45 -31.34
CA LYS A 352 5.30 -5.52 -32.06
C LYS A 352 6.78 -5.65 -31.73
N PHE A 353 7.47 -4.54 -31.48
CA PHE A 353 8.93 -4.49 -31.30
C PHE A 353 9.34 -3.72 -30.03
N PRO A 354 8.87 -4.10 -28.83
CA PRO A 354 9.06 -3.32 -27.61
C PRO A 354 10.53 -3.03 -27.28
N GLU A 355 11.46 -3.90 -27.68
CA GLU A 355 12.90 -3.73 -27.52
C GLU A 355 13.47 -2.52 -28.26
N LYS A 356 12.84 -2.09 -29.36
CA LYS A 356 13.22 -0.89 -30.12
C LYS A 356 12.75 0.41 -29.44
N PHE A 357 11.79 0.32 -28.52
CA PHE A 357 11.13 1.46 -27.88
C PHE A 357 11.54 1.66 -26.41
N ASN A 358 12.82 1.47 -26.13
CA ASN A 358 13.38 1.48 -24.77
C ASN A 358 13.92 2.85 -24.31
N SER A 359 13.86 3.90 -25.13
CA SER A 359 14.36 5.24 -24.79
C SER A 359 13.45 6.33 -25.35
N ARG A 360 13.24 7.40 -24.57
CA ARG A 360 12.44 8.57 -25.00
C ARG A 360 12.98 9.18 -26.29
N ILE A 361 14.31 9.29 -26.44
CA ILE A 361 14.94 9.86 -27.65
C ILE A 361 14.66 8.98 -28.87
N LYS A 362 14.87 7.66 -28.76
CA LYS A 362 14.59 6.70 -29.84
C LYS A 362 13.10 6.71 -30.21
N ASN A 363 12.23 6.76 -29.22
CA ASN A 363 10.79 6.83 -29.44
C ASN A 363 10.40 8.10 -30.22
N LYS A 364 10.98 9.26 -29.88
CA LYS A 364 10.76 10.49 -30.63
C LYS A 364 11.26 10.39 -32.07
N LEU A 365 12.43 9.79 -32.30
CA LEU A 365 12.98 9.58 -33.65
C LEU A 365 12.07 8.69 -34.50
N TRP A 366 11.60 7.57 -33.96
CA TRP A 366 10.63 6.71 -34.65
C TRP A 366 9.35 7.45 -34.99
N TYR A 367 8.84 8.29 -34.09
CA TYR A 367 7.65 9.09 -34.35
C TYR A 367 7.86 10.10 -35.49
N VAL A 368 9.03 10.76 -35.53
CA VAL A 368 9.41 11.66 -36.63
C VAL A 368 9.52 10.92 -37.96
N GLU A 369 10.15 9.74 -37.98
CA GLU A 369 10.28 8.91 -39.19
C GLU A 369 8.92 8.43 -39.73
N LEU A 370 8.01 8.03 -38.84
CA LEU A 370 6.65 7.70 -39.24
C LEU A 370 5.90 8.92 -39.77
N ALA A 371 6.05 10.08 -39.13
CA ALA A 371 5.42 11.33 -39.54
C ALA A 371 5.89 11.80 -40.93
N THR A 372 7.18 11.68 -41.25
CA THR A 372 7.71 12.02 -42.57
C THR A 372 7.20 11.05 -43.64
N SER A 373 7.06 9.77 -43.33
CA SER A 373 6.52 8.77 -44.26
C SER A 373 5.03 8.97 -44.58
N GLU A 374 4.21 9.32 -43.57
CA GLU A 374 2.75 9.50 -43.70
C GLU A 374 2.38 10.85 -44.32
N SER A 375 3.15 11.91 -44.07
CA SER A 375 2.90 13.23 -44.68
C SER A 375 3.03 13.21 -46.20
N LEU A 376 3.69 12.19 -46.76
CA LEU A 376 3.83 11.95 -48.20
C LEU A 376 2.67 11.08 -48.78
N GLN A 377 1.84 10.47 -47.92
CA GLN A 377 0.68 9.66 -48.32
C GLN A 377 -0.60 10.51 -48.22
N SER A 378 -1.45 10.45 -49.26
CA SER A 378 -2.66 11.27 -49.39
C SER A 378 -3.91 10.65 -48.75
N SER A 379 -3.74 9.81 -47.73
CA SER A 379 -4.77 8.96 -47.14
C SER A 379 -5.93 9.72 -46.47
N CYS A 380 -5.76 11.01 -46.14
CA CYS A 380 -6.75 11.83 -45.44
C CYS A 380 -7.29 13.01 -46.26
N ARG A 381 -7.22 12.96 -47.60
CA ARG A 381 -7.79 14.02 -48.45
C ARG A 381 -9.29 14.18 -48.20
N ASN A 382 -9.73 15.44 -48.16
CA ASN A 382 -11.14 15.85 -48.03
C ASN A 382 -11.86 15.39 -46.76
N LEU A 383 -11.14 15.06 -45.69
CA LEU A 383 -11.75 14.65 -44.43
C LEU A 383 -12.73 15.70 -43.84
N HIS A 384 -12.44 16.98 -44.05
CA HIS A 384 -13.28 18.10 -43.62
C HIS A 384 -14.65 18.15 -44.34
N GLU A 385 -14.80 17.50 -45.49
CA GLU A 385 -16.07 17.39 -46.22
C GLU A 385 -16.94 16.25 -45.69
N GLN A 386 -16.38 15.37 -44.86
CA GLN A 386 -17.01 14.11 -44.41
C GLN A 386 -17.35 14.11 -42.91
N ILE A 387 -16.91 15.11 -42.16
CA ILE A 387 -17.01 15.14 -40.70
C ILE A 387 -17.52 16.49 -40.23
N ASP A 388 -18.62 16.44 -39.46
CA ASP A 388 -19.11 17.56 -38.69
C ASP A 388 -18.73 17.40 -37.20
N ILE A 389 -18.20 18.46 -36.60
CA ILE A 389 -17.84 18.49 -35.18
C ILE A 389 -18.83 19.37 -34.42
N LEU A 390 -19.61 18.76 -33.53
CA LEU A 390 -20.52 19.46 -32.65
C LEU A 390 -19.97 19.46 -31.21
N VAL A 391 -19.60 20.64 -30.71
CA VAL A 391 -19.19 20.82 -29.30
C VAL A 391 -20.40 21.25 -28.49
N ARG A 392 -20.75 20.47 -27.47
CA ARG A 392 -21.79 20.82 -26.49
C ARG A 392 -21.15 21.05 -25.13
N VAL A 393 -21.34 22.24 -24.58
CA VAL A 393 -20.92 22.59 -23.21
C VAL A 393 -22.17 22.68 -22.34
N PRO A 394 -22.43 21.70 -21.45
CA PRO A 394 -23.52 21.80 -20.49
C PRO A 394 -23.34 23.03 -19.59
N PHE A 395 -24.44 23.73 -19.27
CA PHE A 395 -24.43 24.95 -18.45
C PHE A 395 -24.25 24.72 -16.93
N LEU A 396 -24.23 23.46 -16.48
CA LEU A 396 -24.09 23.08 -15.06
C LEU A 396 -22.94 22.08 -14.93
N TRP A 397 -21.81 22.51 -14.37
CA TRP A 397 -20.71 21.62 -14.04
C TRP A 397 -20.30 21.78 -12.59
N TYR A 398 -20.24 20.65 -11.87
CA TYR A 398 -19.40 20.51 -10.70
C TYR A 398 -18.09 19.89 -11.18
N GLN A 399 -16.96 20.54 -10.90
CA GLN A 399 -15.66 20.05 -11.33
C GLN A 399 -15.31 18.78 -10.56
N LYS A 400 -15.45 17.63 -11.24
CA LYS A 400 -15.35 16.30 -10.62
C LYS A 400 -13.91 15.84 -10.41
N TYR A 401 -12.94 16.52 -11.00
CA TYR A 401 -11.53 16.14 -11.01
C TYR A 401 -10.65 17.29 -10.58
N HIS A 402 -9.77 17.01 -9.62
CA HIS A 402 -8.75 17.94 -9.16
C HIS A 402 -7.39 17.34 -9.45
N PHE A 403 -6.51 18.16 -10.00
CA PHE A 403 -5.12 17.84 -10.22
C PHE A 403 -4.26 18.83 -9.44
N TYR A 404 -3.07 18.38 -9.10
CA TYR A 404 -2.05 19.26 -8.62
C TYR A 404 -1.34 19.92 -9.81
N LEU A 405 -1.25 21.25 -9.79
CA LEU A 405 -0.42 22.06 -10.67
C LEU A 405 0.89 22.36 -9.94
N ASN A 406 2.00 21.89 -10.51
CA ASN A 406 3.35 22.12 -9.98
C ASN A 406 3.85 23.54 -10.25
#